data_AF-A0A934RSU1-F1
#
_entry.id   AF-A0A934RSU1-F1
#
_cell.length_a   1.000
_cell.length_b   1.000
_cell.length_c   1.000
_cell.angle_alpha   90.00
_cell.angle_beta   90.00
_cell.angle_gamma   90.00
#
_symmetry.space_group_name_H-M   'P 1'
#
loop_
_entity.id
_entity.type
_entity.pdbx_description
1 polymer ?
#
loop_
_entity_poly.entity_id
_entity_poly.type
_entity_poly.pdbx_seq_one_letter_code
_entity_poly.pdbx_strand_id
1 'polypeptide(L)'
;MGWSLTEERIIKKPQGLDLAALLNRLEKEMGSAPPEVQWTMNFCLAALGIHHPEHRERALAIGEKLGLYRDYPVPKGCTSPYAPLWIAEMVKRSAEA
;
A
#
# COMPACT_ATOMS: atom_id res chain seq x y z
N MET A 1 -11.25 -10.97 -0.38
CA MET A 1 -11.49 -11.22 -1.81
C MET A 1 -11.85 -9.98 -2.65
N GLY A 2 -12.04 -8.77 -2.09
CA GLY A 2 -12.41 -7.58 -2.89
C GLY A 2 -11.25 -6.80 -3.53
N TRP A 3 -10.07 -6.79 -2.90
CA TRP A 3 -8.96 -5.91 -3.32
C TRP A 3 -7.88 -6.60 -4.14
N SER A 4 -7.74 -7.92 -4.07
CA SER A 4 -6.75 -8.69 -4.84
C SER A 4 -6.89 -8.53 -6.35
N LEU A 5 -8.12 -8.41 -6.87
CA LEU A 5 -8.36 -8.14 -8.30
C LEU A 5 -7.98 -6.70 -8.67
N THR A 6 -8.16 -5.75 -7.74
CA THR A 6 -7.79 -4.35 -7.93
C THR A 6 -6.27 -4.22 -7.92
N GLU A 7 -5.57 -4.91 -7.01
CA GLU A 7 -4.11 -5.02 -6.94
C GLU A 7 -3.50 -5.49 -8.26
N GLU A 8 -3.96 -6.63 -8.77
CA GLU A 8 -3.44 -7.17 -10.02
C GLU A 8 -3.62 -6.18 -11.17
N ARG A 9 -4.73 -5.45 -11.18
CA ARG A 9 -5.03 -4.45 -12.19
C ARG A 9 -4.13 -3.22 -12.06
N ILE A 10 -3.81 -2.78 -10.84
CA ILE A 10 -2.84 -1.69 -10.58
C ILE A 10 -1.44 -2.07 -11.12
N ILE A 11 -1.04 -3.33 -10.96
CA ILE A 11 0.28 -3.82 -11.39
C ILE A 11 0.32 -4.03 -12.91
N LYS A 12 -0.69 -4.69 -13.49
CA LYS A 12 -0.69 -5.11 -14.90
C LYS A 12 -1.29 -4.08 -15.87
N LYS A 13 -2.37 -3.39 -15.48
CA LYS A 13 -3.14 -2.47 -16.35
C LYS A 13 -3.66 -1.25 -15.57
N PRO A 14 -2.77 -0.34 -15.14
CA PRO A 14 -3.15 0.91 -14.50
C PRO A 14 -3.78 1.91 -15.48
N GLN A 15 -3.59 1.72 -16.79
CA GLN A 15 -4.11 2.61 -17.83
C GLN A 15 -5.65 2.62 -17.82
N GLY A 16 -6.23 3.77 -17.49
CA GLY A 16 -7.67 3.96 -17.35
C GLY A 16 -8.24 3.63 -15.95
N LEU A 17 -7.38 3.41 -14.96
CA LEU A 17 -7.77 3.32 -13.56
C LEU A 17 -7.47 4.62 -12.84
N ASP A 18 -8.44 5.14 -12.11
CA ASP A 18 -8.25 6.27 -11.21
C ASP A 18 -7.51 5.82 -9.94
N LEU A 19 -6.18 5.70 -10.03
CA LEU A 19 -5.31 5.36 -8.90
C LEU A 19 -5.48 6.38 -7.76
N ALA A 20 -5.65 7.66 -8.08
CA ALA A 20 -5.96 8.70 -7.11
C ALA A 20 -7.31 8.47 -6.40
N ALA A 21 -8.35 8.01 -7.10
CA ALA A 21 -9.63 7.69 -6.48
C ALA A 21 -9.52 6.43 -5.62
N LEU A 22 -8.74 5.43 -6.06
CA LEU A 22 -8.47 4.23 -5.26
C LEU A 22 -7.74 4.56 -3.96
N LEU A 23 -6.74 5.43 -3.99
CA LEU A 23 -6.05 5.91 -2.79
C LEU A 23 -7.00 6.62 -1.82
N ASN A 24 -7.86 7.50 -2.33
CA ASN A 24 -8.89 8.15 -1.50
C ASN A 24 -9.86 7.14 -0.89
N ARG A 25 -10.22 6.10 -1.64
CA ARG A 25 -11.11 5.04 -1.17
C ARG A 25 -10.42 4.19 -0.10
N LEU A 26 -9.16 3.81 -0.31
CA LEU A 26 -8.33 3.12 0.67
C LEU A 26 -8.24 3.95 1.96
N GLU A 27 -7.93 5.24 1.89
CA GLU A 27 -7.86 6.12 3.07
C GLU A 27 -9.17 6.09 3.90
N LYS A 28 -10.33 6.12 3.23
CA LYS A 28 -11.63 6.17 3.91
C LYS A 28 -12.12 4.81 4.41
N GLU A 29 -11.98 3.77 3.59
CA GLU A 29 -12.50 2.44 3.93
C GLU A 29 -11.54 1.65 4.83
N MET A 30 -10.24 1.77 4.66
CA MET A 30 -9.24 0.96 5.37
C MET A 30 -9.29 1.16 6.89
N GLY A 31 -9.59 2.37 7.37
CA GLY A 31 -9.75 2.62 8.81
C GLY A 31 -10.98 1.94 9.45
N SER A 32 -12.03 1.66 8.67
CA SER A 32 -13.27 1.05 9.15
C SER A 32 -13.48 -0.39 8.66
N ALA A 33 -12.60 -0.88 7.79
CA ALA A 33 -12.68 -2.22 7.21
C ALA A 33 -12.27 -3.30 8.24
N PRO A 34 -12.74 -4.55 8.08
CA PRO A 34 -12.28 -5.66 8.90
C PRO A 34 -10.80 -5.99 8.64
N PRO A 35 -10.07 -6.57 9.61
CA PRO A 35 -8.62 -6.78 9.55
C PRO A 35 -8.15 -7.56 8.33
N GLU A 36 -8.94 -8.53 7.85
CA GLU A 36 -8.67 -9.31 6.63
C GLU A 36 -8.65 -8.43 5.37
N VAL A 37 -9.55 -7.44 5.32
CA VAL A 37 -9.66 -6.48 4.23
C VAL A 37 -8.59 -5.41 4.37
N GLN A 38 -8.32 -4.91 5.58
CA GLN A 38 -7.24 -3.98 5.86
C GLN A 38 -5.89 -4.52 5.38
N TRP A 39 -5.63 -5.81 5.62
CA TRP A 39 -4.43 -6.48 5.14
C TRP A 39 -4.33 -6.39 3.61
N THR A 40 -5.36 -6.79 2.89
CA THR A 40 -5.35 -6.76 1.41
C THR A 40 -5.25 -5.31 0.86
N MET A 41 -5.92 -4.35 1.51
CA MET A 41 -5.87 -2.94 1.17
C MET A 41 -4.47 -2.34 1.38
N ASN A 42 -3.80 -2.72 2.46
CA ASN A 42 -2.43 -2.29 2.76
C ASN A 42 -1.44 -2.76 1.68
N PHE A 43 -1.60 -3.99 1.19
CA PHE A 43 -0.82 -4.53 0.08
C PHE A 43 -1.05 -3.74 -1.22
N CYS A 44 -2.31 -3.41 -1.54
CA CYS A 44 -2.64 -2.53 -2.67
C CYS A 44 -1.99 -1.15 -2.54
N LEU A 45 -2.09 -0.53 -1.35
CA LEU A 45 -1.51 0.78 -1.06
C LEU A 45 0.01 0.77 -1.25
N ALA A 46 0.67 -0.28 -0.76
CA ALA A 46 2.10 -0.48 -0.93
C ALA A 46 2.47 -0.67 -2.41
N ALA A 47 1.78 -1.56 -3.12
CA ALA A 47 2.00 -1.78 -4.55
C ALA A 47 1.85 -0.49 -5.37
N LEU A 48 0.85 0.35 -5.06
CA LEU A 48 0.68 1.67 -5.66
C LEU A 48 1.93 2.55 -5.43
N GLY A 49 2.39 2.69 -4.19
CA GLY A 49 3.56 3.53 -3.90
C GLY A 49 4.89 2.99 -4.45
N ILE A 50 5.01 1.67 -4.63
CA ILE A 50 6.20 1.01 -5.17
C ILE A 50 6.24 1.17 -6.69
N HIS A 51 5.17 0.78 -7.39
CA HIS A 51 5.10 0.78 -8.86
C HIS A 51 4.81 2.16 -9.47
N HIS A 52 4.08 3.03 -8.75
CA HIS A 52 3.66 4.35 -9.23
C HIS A 52 4.30 5.47 -8.40
N PRO A 53 5.49 5.95 -8.78
CA PRO A 53 6.21 6.98 -8.02
C PRO A 53 5.42 8.30 -7.90
N GLU A 54 4.61 8.64 -8.92
CA GLU A 54 3.68 9.78 -8.94
C GLU A 54 2.60 9.72 -7.83
N HIS A 55 2.31 8.52 -7.33
CA HIS A 55 1.36 8.29 -6.26
C HIS A 55 2.01 7.90 -4.93
N ARG A 56 3.34 7.77 -4.91
CA ARG A 56 4.10 7.35 -3.72
C ARG A 56 3.89 8.28 -2.55
N GLU A 57 4.05 9.59 -2.76
CA GLU A 57 3.90 10.58 -1.69
C GLU A 57 2.50 10.48 -1.05
N ARG A 58 1.47 10.25 -1.87
CA ARG A 58 0.11 10.06 -1.40
C ARG A 58 -0.09 8.75 -0.65
N ALA A 59 0.49 7.65 -1.14
CA ALA A 59 0.42 6.36 -0.48
C ALA A 59 1.13 6.38 0.89
N LEU A 60 2.28 7.04 0.98
CA LEU A 60 3.00 7.27 2.24
C LEU A 60 2.13 8.07 3.21
N ALA A 61 1.58 9.21 2.78
CA ALA A 61 0.73 10.05 3.62
C ALA A 61 -0.50 9.31 4.17
N ILE A 62 -1.14 8.46 3.36
CA ILE A 62 -2.29 7.63 3.80
C ILE A 62 -1.83 6.60 4.83
N GLY A 63 -0.73 5.88 4.56
CA GLY A 63 -0.19 4.90 5.48
C GLY A 63 0.21 5.50 6.84
N GLU A 64 0.82 6.69 6.82
CA GLU A 64 1.16 7.44 8.04
C GLU A 64 -0.08 7.93 8.79
N LYS A 65 -1.09 8.43 8.07
CA LYS A 65 -2.35 8.90 8.64
C LYS A 65 -3.14 7.78 9.30
N LEU A 66 -3.19 6.60 8.66
CA LEU A 66 -3.87 5.43 9.20
C LEU A 66 -3.07 4.80 10.35
N GLY A 67 -1.73 4.84 10.28
CA GLY A 67 -0.86 4.25 11.30
C GLY A 67 -1.03 2.73 11.45
N LEU A 68 -1.66 2.07 10.48
CA LEU A 68 -1.97 0.65 10.55
C LEU A 68 -0.68 -0.17 10.52
N TYR A 69 -0.57 -1.12 11.45
CA TYR A 69 0.62 -1.96 11.65
C TYR A 69 1.90 -1.21 12.03
N ARG A 70 1.82 0.06 12.46
CA ARG A 70 2.97 0.84 12.91
C ARG A 70 3.72 0.19 14.08
N ASP A 71 2.98 -0.41 15.01
CA ASP A 71 3.53 -1.08 16.20
C ASP A 71 3.59 -2.61 16.03
N TYR A 72 3.43 -3.12 14.80
CA TYR A 72 3.41 -4.56 14.58
C TYR A 72 4.79 -5.14 14.86
N PRO A 73 4.94 -6.08 15.82
CA PRO A 73 6.23 -6.59 16.23
C PRO A 73 6.80 -7.46 15.11
N VAL A 74 7.72 -6.88 14.32
CA VAL A 74 8.48 -7.62 13.33
C VAL A 74 9.87 -8.00 13.87
N PRO A 75 10.27 -9.28 13.75
CA PRO A 75 11.63 -9.69 14.10
C PRO A 75 12.66 -9.00 13.21
N LYS A 76 13.88 -8.81 13.73
CA LYS A 76 14.98 -8.15 13.03
C LYS A 76 15.22 -8.81 11.66
N GLY A 77 15.06 -8.04 10.58
CA GLY A 77 15.25 -8.50 9.19
C GLY A 77 13.97 -8.83 8.43
N CYS A 78 12.79 -8.73 9.05
CA CYS A 78 11.51 -8.87 8.35
C CYS A 78 10.96 -7.50 7.94
N THR A 79 10.38 -7.42 6.74
CA THR A 79 9.78 -6.19 6.22
C THR A 79 8.50 -5.89 6.99
N SER A 80 8.45 -4.72 7.63
CA SER A 80 7.27 -4.32 8.40
C SER A 80 6.05 -4.22 7.48
N PRO A 81 4.88 -4.76 7.87
CA PRO A 81 3.64 -4.56 7.12
C PRO A 81 3.16 -3.10 7.16
N TYR A 82 3.84 -2.20 7.87
CA TYR A 82 3.61 -0.77 7.81
C TYR A 82 3.85 -0.24 6.39
N ALA A 83 2.78 0.14 5.67
CA ALA A 83 2.84 0.57 4.27
C ALA A 83 3.96 1.58 3.97
N PRO A 84 4.17 2.65 4.77
CA PRO A 84 5.24 3.61 4.49
C PRO A 84 6.66 3.03 4.56
N LEU A 85 6.94 2.22 5.59
CA LEU A 85 8.23 1.52 5.70
C LEU A 85 8.39 0.51 4.57
N TRP A 86 7.33 -0.23 4.26
CA TRP A 86 7.36 -1.25 3.24
C TRP A 86 7.63 -0.66 1.84
N ILE A 87 6.94 0.42 1.48
CA ILE A 87 7.17 1.13 0.22
C ILE A 87 8.63 1.61 0.16
N ALA A 88 9.14 2.26 1.21
CA ALA A 88 10.52 2.75 1.24
C ALA A 88 11.54 1.62 1.06
N GLU A 89 11.35 0.49 1.76
CA GLU A 89 12.24 -0.69 1.67
C GLU A 89 12.19 -1.34 0.29
N MET A 90 11.00 -1.54 -0.28
CA MET A 90 10.84 -2.15 -1.60
C MET A 90 11.38 -1.27 -2.71
N VAL A 91 11.14 0.04 -2.64
CA VAL A 91 11.70 1.02 -3.59
C VAL A 91 13.22 1.01 -3.53
N LYS A 92 13.79 0.96 -2.32
CA LYS A 92 15.25 0.84 -2.13
C LYS A 92 15.77 -0.44 -2.77
N ARG A 93 15.14 -1.60 -2.49
CA ARG A 93 15.49 -2.88 -3.13
C ARG A 93 15.38 -2.87 -4.64
N SER A 94 14.35 -2.23 -5.20
CA SER A 94 14.18 -2.10 -6.66
C SER A 94 15.18 -1.15 -7.30
N ALA A 95 15.77 -0.21 -6.55
CA ALA A 95 16.81 0.70 -7.04
C ALA A 95 18.22 0.11 -6.98
N GLU A 96 18.44 -0.94 -6.18
CA GLU A 96 19.73 -1.64 -6.03
C GLU A 96 19.90 -2.84 -7.00
N ALA A 97 18.92 -3.10 -7.88
CA ALA A 97 18.90 -4.22 -8.83
C ALA A 97 19.20 -3.81 -10.28
#